data_AF-A0AAV5H690-F1
#
_entry.id   AF-A0AAV5H690-F1
#
_cell.length_a   1.000
_cell.length_b   1.000
_cell.length_c   1.000
_cell.angle_alpha   90.00
_cell.angle_beta   90.00
_cell.angle_gamma   90.00
#
_symmetry.space_group_name_H-M   'P 1'
#
loop_
_entity.id
_entity.type
_entity.pdbx_description
1 polymer ?
#
loop_
_entity_poly.entity_id
_entity_poly.type
_entity_poly.pdbx_seq_one_letter_code
_entity_poly.pdbx_strand_id
1 'polypeptide(L)'
;MHPLMKPQKLRPGDTIATISLSGGRAGDPDMIERYTFGKQQLKEHFGLHVVETPNSLKGKAYLYNNPRCRAEDLNWALTNPRIKGIFVNSGGDDGARLLPYLDVNRIRSNPKILLGYSDVSVFHMMFTYAGVSSFYGANVLSSIAQPDGLDAYTEKWSRKVLFSGSCIGEVEPEDKRAEIHILEAGVKE
;
A
#
# COMPACT_ATOMS: atom_id res chain seq x y z
N MET A 1 -12.42 -8.06 20.14
CA MET A 1 -11.28 -7.26 19.62
C MET A 1 -11.47 -5.81 20.05
N HIS A 2 -10.42 -5.13 20.51
CA HIS A 2 -10.48 -3.70 20.76
C HIS A 2 -10.59 -2.93 19.43
N PRO A 3 -11.26 -1.77 19.40
CA PRO A 3 -11.31 -0.93 18.20
C PRO A 3 -9.88 -0.50 17.80
N LEU A 4 -9.55 -0.64 16.52
CA LEU A 4 -8.27 -0.21 15.97
C LEU A 4 -8.22 1.32 15.85
N MET A 5 -7.06 1.91 16.13
CA MET A 5 -6.79 3.31 15.86
C MET A 5 -6.85 3.58 14.35
N LYS A 6 -7.66 4.56 13.96
CA LYS A 6 -7.77 4.99 12.57
C LYS A 6 -6.73 6.07 12.28
N PRO A 7 -5.90 5.93 11.23
CA PRO A 7 -5.02 7.01 10.83
C PRO A 7 -5.82 8.21 10.29
N GLN A 8 -5.18 9.37 10.25
CA GLN A 8 -5.78 10.57 9.67
C GLN A 8 -6.01 10.38 8.16
N LYS A 9 -7.12 10.92 7.65
CA LYS A 9 -7.41 10.95 6.22
C LYS A 9 -6.42 11.84 5.46
N LEU A 10 -6.20 11.52 4.19
CA LEU A 10 -5.42 12.33 3.27
C LEU A 10 -6.21 13.55 2.77
N ARG A 11 -5.45 14.54 2.28
CA ARG A 11 -5.92 15.73 1.58
C ARG A 11 -5.01 15.97 0.36
N PRO A 12 -5.53 16.59 -0.72
CA PRO A 12 -4.66 17.14 -1.76
C PRO A 12 -3.58 18.04 -1.15
N GLY A 13 -2.34 17.90 -1.60
CA GLY A 13 -1.14 18.55 -1.04
C GLY A 13 -0.43 17.74 0.05
N ASP A 14 -1.03 16.66 0.58
CA ASP A 14 -0.33 15.79 1.52
C ASP A 14 0.83 15.04 0.84
N THR A 15 1.88 14.79 1.60
CA THR A 15 3.01 13.97 1.14
C THR A 15 2.83 12.52 1.57
N ILE A 16 2.96 11.58 0.64
CA ILE A 16 3.02 10.14 0.90
C ILE A 16 4.41 9.60 0.59
N ALA A 17 4.79 8.53 1.27
CA ALA A 17 6.00 7.79 1.00
C ALA A 17 5.68 6.52 0.20
N THR A 18 6.39 6.28 -0.89
CA THR A 18 6.39 5.00 -1.60
C THR A 18 7.47 4.09 -1.04
N ILE A 19 7.13 2.83 -0.80
CA ILE A 19 8.00 1.87 -0.09
C ILE A 19 8.01 0.50 -0.76
N SER A 20 9.13 -0.21 -0.68
CA SER A 20 9.28 -1.58 -1.18
C SER A 20 9.50 -2.56 -0.01
N LEU A 21 8.40 -2.96 0.64
CA LEU A 21 8.45 -3.86 1.81
C LEU A 21 8.65 -5.34 1.44
N SER A 22 8.20 -5.72 0.24
CA SER A 22 8.33 -7.07 -0.32
C SER A 22 9.08 -6.98 -1.66
N GLY A 23 8.39 -7.05 -2.80
CA GLY A 23 8.99 -6.94 -4.12
C GLY A 23 9.75 -5.63 -4.34
N GLY A 24 11.03 -5.73 -4.69
CA GLY A 24 11.94 -4.59 -4.86
C GLY A 24 12.08 -4.05 -6.28
N ARG A 25 11.18 -4.42 -7.21
CA ARG A 25 11.34 -4.13 -8.65
C ARG A 25 11.13 -2.68 -9.04
N ALA A 26 10.54 -1.83 -8.20
CA ALA A 26 10.24 -0.44 -8.57
C ALA A 26 11.47 0.39 -8.99
N GLY A 27 12.66 0.02 -8.49
CA GLY A 27 13.92 0.62 -8.87
C GLY A 27 14.71 -0.13 -9.96
N ASP A 28 14.18 -1.23 -10.48
CA ASP A 28 14.85 -1.97 -11.56
C ASP A 28 14.73 -1.17 -12.87
N PRO A 29 15.75 -1.21 -13.77
CA PRO A 29 15.74 -0.43 -15.00
C PRO A 29 14.53 -0.66 -15.91
N ASP A 30 13.98 -1.88 -15.94
CA ASP A 30 12.81 -2.25 -16.74
C ASP A 30 11.47 -1.81 -16.13
N MET A 31 11.49 -1.26 -14.90
CA MET A 31 10.29 -0.91 -14.12
C MET A 31 10.25 0.55 -13.67
N ILE A 32 11.37 1.27 -13.75
CA ILE A 32 11.46 2.65 -13.24
C ILE A 32 10.51 3.62 -13.96
N GLU A 33 10.25 3.41 -15.25
CA GLU A 33 9.28 4.21 -16.01
C GLU A 33 7.86 3.96 -15.52
N ARG A 34 7.50 2.70 -15.27
CA ARG A 34 6.19 2.33 -14.71
C ARG A 34 6.00 2.88 -13.30
N TYR A 35 7.03 2.85 -12.47
CA TYR A 35 7.02 3.49 -11.17
C TYR A 35 6.79 5.02 -11.29
N THR A 36 7.50 5.67 -12.20
CA THR A 36 7.39 7.12 -12.45
C THR A 36 5.98 7.48 -12.92
N PHE A 37 5.39 6.69 -13.81
CA PHE A 37 4.00 6.84 -14.22
C PHE A 37 3.02 6.69 -13.05
N GLY A 38 3.24 5.71 -12.16
CA GLY A 38 2.45 5.58 -10.93
C GLY A 38 2.52 6.80 -10.01
N LYS A 39 3.71 7.42 -9.85
CA LYS A 39 3.83 8.69 -9.11
C LYS A 39 3.02 9.81 -9.75
N GLN A 40 3.04 9.88 -11.09
CA GLN A 40 2.28 10.88 -11.84
C GLN A 40 0.78 10.70 -11.63
N GLN A 41 0.26 9.47 -11.73
CA GLN A 41 -1.14 9.14 -11.45
C GLN A 41 -1.55 9.56 -10.02
N LEU A 42 -0.71 9.29 -9.01
CA LEU A 42 -0.97 9.72 -7.63
C LEU A 42 -1.06 11.24 -7.48
N LYS A 43 -0.22 11.97 -8.23
CA LYS A 43 -0.23 13.43 -8.23
C LYS A 43 -1.46 13.99 -8.95
N GLU A 44 -1.77 13.50 -10.15
CA GLU A 44 -2.81 14.05 -11.02
C GLU A 44 -4.21 13.73 -10.50
N HIS A 45 -4.45 12.48 -10.10
CA HIS A 45 -5.76 12.08 -9.61
C HIS A 45 -5.95 12.53 -8.15
N PHE A 46 -4.97 12.32 -7.27
CA PHE A 46 -5.20 12.57 -5.83
C PHE A 46 -4.61 13.88 -5.30
N GLY A 47 -3.83 14.61 -6.11
CA GLY A 47 -3.17 15.84 -5.67
C GLY A 47 -2.04 15.60 -4.67
N LEU A 48 -1.47 14.39 -4.60
CA LEU A 48 -0.47 14.02 -3.61
C LEU A 48 0.95 14.38 -4.04
N HIS A 49 1.80 14.70 -3.07
CA HIS A 49 3.26 14.72 -3.25
C HIS A 49 3.84 13.35 -2.94
N VAL A 50 4.61 12.79 -3.87
CA VAL A 50 5.14 11.42 -3.73
C VAL A 50 6.65 11.46 -3.54
N VAL A 51 7.12 10.94 -2.41
CA VAL A 51 8.54 10.76 -2.11
C VAL A 51 8.88 9.28 -1.91
N GLU A 52 10.05 8.88 -2.35
CA GLU A 52 10.61 7.56 -2.10
C GLU A 52 11.10 7.45 -0.66
N THR A 53 10.93 6.28 -0.04
CA THR A 53 11.74 5.94 1.12
C THR A 53 13.21 5.70 0.73
N PRO A 54 14.18 5.87 1.64
CA PRO A 54 15.61 5.88 1.30
C PRO A 54 16.13 4.66 0.51
N ASN A 55 15.54 3.47 0.67
CA ASN A 55 16.00 2.25 0.00
C ASN A 55 15.05 1.74 -1.09
N SER A 56 13.82 2.22 -1.18
CA SER A 56 12.75 1.58 -1.97
C SER A 56 13.02 1.41 -3.47
N LEU A 57 13.93 2.20 -4.04
CA LEU A 57 14.31 2.14 -5.46
C LEU A 57 15.72 1.56 -5.70
N LYS A 58 16.31 0.85 -4.74
CA LYS A 58 17.63 0.22 -4.92
C LYS A 58 17.62 -1.08 -5.75
N GLY A 59 16.45 -1.45 -6.28
CA GLY A 59 16.26 -2.63 -7.13
C GLY A 59 16.09 -3.94 -6.36
N LYS A 60 15.57 -4.97 -7.04
CA LYS A 60 15.13 -6.23 -6.42
C LYS A 60 16.27 -6.97 -5.73
N ALA A 61 17.46 -7.00 -6.36
CA ALA A 61 18.60 -7.77 -5.85
C ALA A 61 19.14 -7.16 -4.55
N TYR A 62 19.25 -5.83 -4.48
CA TYR A 62 19.65 -5.15 -3.26
C TYR A 62 18.63 -5.41 -2.15
N LEU A 63 17.34 -5.20 -2.41
CA LEU A 63 16.30 -5.28 -1.39
C LEU A 63 16.07 -6.70 -0.86
N TYR A 64 16.23 -7.71 -1.72
CA TYR A 64 16.21 -9.11 -1.30
C TYR A 64 17.35 -9.43 -0.32
N ASN A 65 18.56 -8.90 -0.56
CA ASN A 65 19.71 -9.13 0.30
C ASN A 65 19.74 -8.25 1.56
N ASN A 66 18.89 -7.21 1.63
CA ASN A 66 18.89 -6.22 2.70
C ASN A 66 17.50 -6.05 3.35
N PRO A 67 16.94 -7.09 4.00
CA PRO A 67 15.62 -7.00 4.66
C PRO A 67 15.59 -5.93 5.77
N ARG A 68 16.70 -5.72 6.49
CA ARG A 68 16.81 -4.68 7.50
C ARG A 68 16.60 -3.27 6.93
N CYS A 69 17.15 -2.98 5.74
CA CYS A 69 16.97 -1.68 5.09
C CYS A 69 15.50 -1.42 4.72
N ARG A 70 14.74 -2.46 4.35
CA ARG A 70 13.30 -2.33 4.09
C ARG A 70 12.51 -2.02 5.38
N ALA A 71 12.91 -2.61 6.51
CA ALA A 71 12.33 -2.28 7.82
C ALA A 71 12.68 -0.85 8.27
N GLU A 72 13.91 -0.41 8.00
CA GLU A 72 14.37 0.97 8.26
C GLU A 72 13.58 1.99 7.45
N ASP A 73 13.24 1.69 6.19
CA ASP A 73 12.34 2.53 5.36
C ASP A 73 10.94 2.68 6.01
N LEU A 74 10.38 1.60 6.57
CA LEU A 74 9.09 1.67 7.26
C LEU A 74 9.18 2.56 8.50
N ASN A 75 10.24 2.40 9.30
CA ASN A 75 10.47 3.25 10.47
C ASN A 75 10.66 4.72 10.07
N TRP A 76 11.42 4.99 9.01
CA TRP A 76 11.62 6.33 8.49
C TRP A 76 10.28 6.96 8.08
N ALA A 77 9.44 6.23 7.35
CA ALA A 77 8.14 6.73 6.92
C ALA A 77 7.17 6.95 8.09
N LEU A 78 7.17 6.06 9.09
CA LEU A 78 6.36 6.18 10.31
C LEU A 78 6.79 7.36 11.18
N THR A 79 8.08 7.62 11.32
CA THR A 79 8.58 8.67 12.22
C THR A 79 8.72 10.04 11.55
N ASN A 80 8.68 10.12 10.22
CA ASN A 80 8.73 11.38 9.51
C ASN A 80 7.36 12.11 9.56
N PRO A 81 7.25 13.29 10.20
CA PRO A 81 5.99 14.00 10.38
C PRO A 81 5.41 14.59 9.07
N ARG A 82 6.23 14.73 8.03
CA ARG A 82 5.78 15.20 6.70
C ARG A 82 5.00 14.13 5.95
N ILE A 83 5.28 12.85 6.21
CA ILE A 83 4.60 11.73 5.55
C ILE A 83 3.22 11.51 6.18
N LYS A 84 2.17 11.49 5.37
CA LYS A 84 0.78 11.28 5.82
C LYS A 84 0.26 9.87 5.47
N GLY A 85 0.87 9.22 4.49
CA GLY A 85 0.56 7.84 4.11
C GLY A 85 1.77 7.11 3.53
N ILE A 86 1.71 5.78 3.57
CA ILE A 86 2.74 4.85 3.12
C ILE A 86 2.10 3.94 2.07
N PHE A 87 2.54 4.05 0.83
CA PHE A 87 1.94 3.35 -0.31
C PHE A 87 2.96 2.33 -0.82
N VAL A 88 2.59 1.05 -0.80
CA VAL A 88 3.52 -0.02 -1.15
C VAL A 88 3.64 -0.13 -2.68
N ASN A 89 4.88 -0.22 -3.16
CA ASN A 89 5.17 -0.27 -4.57
C ASN A 89 4.62 -1.54 -5.22
N SER A 90 4.85 -2.69 -4.58
CA SER A 90 4.43 -4.01 -5.04
C SER A 90 4.41 -4.99 -3.86
N GLY A 91 3.57 -6.02 -3.98
CA GLY A 91 3.73 -7.25 -3.20
C GLY A 91 4.97 -8.04 -3.63
N GLY A 92 5.03 -9.32 -3.23
CA GLY A 92 6.13 -10.24 -3.49
C GLY A 92 5.87 -11.53 -2.71
N ASP A 93 6.88 -12.08 -2.06
CA ASP A 93 6.80 -13.36 -1.35
C ASP A 93 7.71 -13.46 -0.10
N ASP A 94 8.41 -12.39 0.26
CA ASP A 94 9.46 -12.43 1.29
C ASP A 94 9.32 -11.35 2.38
N GLY A 95 8.17 -10.66 2.45
CA GLY A 95 7.92 -9.59 3.42
C GLY A 95 8.05 -10.06 4.88
N ALA A 96 7.77 -11.33 5.16
CA ALA A 96 7.93 -11.93 6.49
C ALA A 96 9.37 -11.88 7.03
N ARG A 97 10.38 -11.77 6.16
CA ARG A 97 11.79 -11.63 6.56
C ARG A 97 12.07 -10.32 7.30
N LEU A 98 11.18 -9.34 7.22
CA LEU A 98 11.33 -8.06 7.92
C LEU A 98 10.93 -8.14 9.38
N LEU A 99 10.11 -9.12 9.78
CA LEU A 99 9.51 -9.21 11.12
C LEU A 99 10.51 -9.04 12.28
N PRO A 100 11.74 -9.64 12.26
CA PRO A 100 12.71 -9.45 13.33
C PRO A 100 13.25 -8.02 13.49
N TYR A 101 13.05 -7.16 12.48
CA TYR A 101 13.56 -5.77 12.46
C TYR A 101 12.45 -4.74 12.69
N LEU A 102 11.18 -5.18 12.80
CA LEU A 102 10.05 -4.29 12.98
C LEU A 102 9.77 -4.03 14.45
N ASP A 103 9.43 -2.78 14.76
CA ASP A 103 9.01 -2.36 16.09
C ASP A 103 7.53 -1.94 16.05
N VAL A 104 6.68 -2.79 16.63
CA VAL A 104 5.23 -2.61 16.72
C VAL A 104 4.87 -1.31 17.46
N ASN A 105 5.67 -0.89 18.43
CA ASN A 105 5.40 0.35 19.17
C ASN A 105 5.55 1.57 18.27
N ARG A 106 6.42 1.52 17.27
CA ARG A 106 6.56 2.64 16.31
C ARG A 106 5.32 2.81 15.45
N ILE A 107 4.69 1.70 15.05
CA ILE A 107 3.40 1.72 14.33
C ILE A 107 2.32 2.31 15.25
N ARG A 108 2.23 1.80 16.49
CA ARG A 108 1.23 2.24 17.47
C ARG A 108 1.34 3.74 17.80
N SER A 109 2.55 4.24 18.01
CA SER A 109 2.80 5.63 18.36
C SER A 109 2.70 6.59 17.16
N ASN A 110 2.73 6.08 15.93
CA ASN A 110 2.69 6.89 14.72
C ASN A 110 1.68 6.32 13.70
N PRO A 111 0.37 6.29 14.02
CA PRO A 111 -0.62 5.72 13.13
C PRO A 111 -0.68 6.53 11.81
N LYS A 112 -0.32 5.86 10.71
CA LYS A 112 -0.41 6.40 9.34
C LYS A 112 -1.14 5.42 8.44
N ILE A 113 -1.65 5.92 7.32
CA ILE A 113 -2.21 5.07 6.27
C ILE A 113 -1.09 4.15 5.76
N LEU A 114 -1.34 2.84 5.74
CA LEU A 114 -0.59 1.87 4.96
C LEU A 114 -1.54 1.32 3.89
N LEU A 115 -1.19 1.51 2.62
CA LEU A 115 -1.95 1.04 1.46
C LEU A 115 -1.12 0.02 0.66
N GLY A 116 -1.68 -1.15 0.42
CA GLY A 116 -1.13 -2.16 -0.47
C GLY A 116 -1.90 -3.47 -0.39
N TYR A 117 -1.53 -4.46 -1.19
CA TYR A 117 -2.16 -5.79 -1.20
C TYR A 117 -1.16 -6.91 -1.55
N SER A 118 -1.62 -8.16 -1.49
CA SER A 118 -0.82 -9.39 -1.69
C SER A 118 0.08 -9.66 -0.48
N ASP A 119 1.37 -9.96 -0.65
CA ASP A 119 2.32 -10.20 0.45
C ASP A 119 2.47 -9.02 1.44
N VAL A 120 1.92 -7.85 1.09
CA VAL A 120 1.73 -6.73 2.03
C VAL A 120 0.85 -7.13 3.23
N SER A 121 0.09 -8.23 3.13
CA SER A 121 -0.68 -8.85 4.22
C SER A 121 0.12 -9.03 5.51
N VAL A 122 1.41 -9.37 5.42
CA VAL A 122 2.30 -9.46 6.59
C VAL A 122 2.29 -8.16 7.41
N PHE A 123 2.35 -7.02 6.73
CA PHE A 123 2.38 -5.71 7.36
C PHE A 123 0.99 -5.26 7.80
N HIS A 124 -0.08 -5.66 7.09
CA HIS A 124 -1.45 -5.45 7.57
C HIS A 124 -1.71 -6.18 8.89
N MET A 125 -1.21 -7.41 9.04
CA MET A 125 -1.25 -8.15 10.30
C MET A 125 -0.46 -7.44 11.39
N MET A 126 0.74 -6.92 11.08
CA MET A 126 1.54 -6.15 12.04
C MET A 126 0.88 -4.85 12.48
N PHE A 127 0.24 -4.11 11.56
CA PHE A 127 -0.53 -2.92 11.89
C PHE A 127 -1.72 -3.27 12.79
N THR A 128 -2.44 -4.34 12.46
CA THR A 128 -3.55 -4.85 13.29
C THR A 128 -3.06 -5.24 14.69
N TYR A 129 -1.94 -5.95 14.80
CA TYR A 129 -1.30 -6.31 16.08
C TYR A 129 -0.84 -5.08 16.88
N ALA A 130 -0.40 -4.02 16.19
CA ALA A 130 -0.10 -2.73 16.81
C ALA A 130 -1.35 -1.99 17.32
N GLY A 131 -2.55 -2.42 16.93
CA GLY A 131 -3.81 -1.76 17.21
C GLY A 131 -4.12 -0.62 16.25
N VAL A 132 -3.57 -0.63 15.03
CA VAL A 132 -3.74 0.41 14.00
C VAL A 132 -4.42 -0.20 12.76
N SER A 133 -5.45 0.48 12.26
CA SER A 133 -6.11 0.11 11.02
C SER A 133 -5.21 0.40 9.81
N SER A 134 -5.17 -0.51 8.84
CA SER A 134 -4.50 -0.33 7.56
C SER A 134 -5.45 -0.67 6.40
N PHE A 135 -5.04 -0.44 5.16
CA PHE A 135 -5.91 -0.49 4.00
C PHE A 135 -5.39 -1.51 3.00
N TYR A 136 -6.06 -2.66 2.92
CA TYR A 136 -5.80 -3.65 1.89
C TYR A 136 -6.36 -3.13 0.56
N GLY A 137 -5.49 -2.71 -0.36
CA GLY A 137 -5.89 -1.97 -1.55
C GLY A 137 -4.73 -1.76 -2.53
N ALA A 138 -4.89 -0.80 -3.44
CA ALA A 138 -4.01 -0.59 -4.59
C ALA A 138 -2.49 -0.55 -4.23
N ASN A 139 -1.68 -1.27 -5.02
CA ASN A 139 -0.23 -1.08 -5.05
C ASN A 139 0.16 -0.09 -6.16
N VAL A 140 1.29 0.59 -6.02
CA VAL A 140 1.73 1.61 -7.00
C VAL A 140 1.95 1.01 -8.40
N LEU A 141 2.67 -0.10 -8.51
CA LEU A 141 3.03 -0.65 -9.83
C LEU A 141 1.86 -1.37 -10.53
N SER A 142 1.05 -2.13 -9.80
CA SER A 142 0.04 -2.98 -10.41
C SER A 142 -1.32 -2.31 -10.58
N SER A 143 -1.80 -1.57 -9.57
CA SER A 143 -3.14 -0.98 -9.58
C SER A 143 -3.13 0.48 -10.05
N ILE A 144 -2.16 1.27 -9.57
CA ILE A 144 -2.09 2.71 -9.90
C ILE A 144 -1.43 2.96 -11.26
N ALA A 145 -0.37 2.21 -11.57
CA ALA A 145 0.37 2.32 -12.83
C ALA A 145 -0.03 1.23 -13.84
N GLN A 146 -1.33 1.01 -14.05
CA GLN A 146 -1.79 0.16 -15.16
C GLN A 146 -1.46 0.83 -16.50
N PRO A 147 -1.31 0.07 -17.60
CA PRO A 147 -0.96 0.64 -18.92
C PRO A 147 -1.88 1.79 -19.36
N ASP A 148 -3.18 1.69 -19.07
CA ASP A 148 -4.19 2.70 -19.43
C ASP A 148 -4.39 3.78 -18.34
N GLY A 149 -3.55 3.79 -17.31
CA GLY A 149 -3.69 4.67 -16.14
C GLY A 149 -4.58 4.08 -15.05
N LEU A 150 -4.83 4.87 -14.01
CA LEU A 150 -5.69 4.50 -12.90
C LEU A 150 -7.15 4.40 -13.37
N ASP A 151 -7.78 3.24 -13.16
CA ASP A 151 -9.19 3.04 -13.48
C ASP A 151 -10.12 3.83 -12.53
N ALA A 152 -11.28 4.23 -13.05
CA ALA A 152 -12.23 5.08 -12.34
C ALA A 152 -12.81 4.40 -11.09
N TYR A 153 -12.92 3.08 -11.08
CA TYR A 153 -13.45 2.31 -9.96
C TYR A 153 -12.50 2.34 -8.76
N THR A 154 -11.22 2.03 -8.99
CA THR A 154 -10.15 2.10 -8.02
C THR A 154 -9.97 3.53 -7.53
N GLU A 155 -10.04 4.54 -8.41
CA GLU A 155 -9.99 5.95 -8.01
C GLU A 155 -11.13 6.31 -7.06
N LYS A 156 -12.38 6.03 -7.45
CA LYS A 156 -13.59 6.34 -6.65
C LYS A 156 -13.47 5.79 -5.23
N TRP A 157 -13.13 4.51 -5.09
CA TRP A 157 -13.05 3.86 -3.78
C TRP A 157 -11.83 4.31 -2.98
N SER A 158 -10.68 4.54 -3.63
CA SER A 158 -9.50 5.11 -2.98
C SER A 158 -9.80 6.51 -2.41
N ARG A 159 -10.52 7.36 -3.15
CA ARG A 159 -10.98 8.67 -2.64
C ARG A 159 -11.91 8.53 -1.45
N LYS A 160 -12.93 7.67 -1.57
CA LYS A 160 -13.91 7.45 -0.50
C LYS A 160 -13.23 7.02 0.80
N VAL A 161 -12.32 6.07 0.71
CA VAL A 161 -11.68 5.45 1.88
C VAL A 161 -10.56 6.33 2.46
N LEU A 162 -9.71 6.90 1.61
CA LEU A 162 -8.50 7.58 2.08
C LEU A 162 -8.69 9.09 2.32
N PHE A 163 -9.68 9.74 1.68
CA PHE A 163 -9.83 11.21 1.72
C PHE A 163 -11.13 11.71 2.39
N SER A 164 -12.17 10.88 2.50
CA SER A 164 -13.44 11.32 3.08
C SER A 164 -13.41 11.32 4.61
N GLY A 165 -12.93 10.23 5.22
CA GLY A 165 -13.07 9.96 6.65
C GLY A 165 -14.46 9.44 7.07
N SER A 166 -15.39 9.30 6.11
CA SER A 166 -16.71 8.70 6.33
C SER A 166 -16.66 7.17 6.23
N CYS A 167 -17.70 6.49 6.71
CA CYS A 167 -17.85 5.05 6.49
C CYS A 167 -17.88 4.76 4.98
N ILE A 168 -17.21 3.68 4.56
CA ILE A 168 -17.14 3.28 3.15
C ILE A 168 -18.54 2.96 2.58
N GLY A 169 -19.39 2.32 3.38
CA GLY A 169 -20.70 1.84 2.95
C GLY A 169 -20.60 0.54 2.14
N GLU A 170 -21.63 0.27 1.36
CA GLU A 170 -21.65 -0.86 0.43
C GLU A 170 -20.76 -0.57 -0.78
N VAL A 171 -19.90 -1.53 -1.15
CA VAL A 171 -19.02 -1.46 -2.31
C VAL A 171 -19.65 -2.24 -3.45
N GLU A 172 -20.30 -1.53 -4.37
CA GLU A 172 -20.87 -2.11 -5.58
C GLU A 172 -19.76 -2.51 -6.56
N PRO A 173 -19.87 -3.64 -7.29
CA PRO A 173 -18.93 -4.01 -8.34
C PRO A 173 -18.93 -3.03 -9.51
N GLU A 174 -17.80 -2.93 -10.24
CA GLU A 174 -17.66 -2.03 -11.39
C GLU A 174 -18.63 -2.38 -12.52
N ASP A 175 -18.76 -3.67 -12.82
CA ASP A 175 -19.75 -4.20 -13.75
C ASP A 175 -20.82 -5.00 -13.00
N LYS A 176 -22.08 -4.58 -13.16
CA LYS A 176 -23.25 -5.30 -12.62
C LYS A 176 -23.48 -6.65 -13.30
N ARG A 177 -22.76 -6.95 -14.39
CA ARG A 177 -22.77 -8.22 -15.14
C ARG A 177 -21.60 -9.13 -14.83
N ALA A 178 -20.70 -8.76 -13.92
CA ALA A 178 -19.69 -9.71 -13.46
C ALA A 178 -20.42 -10.90 -12.83
N GLU A 179 -20.55 -12.00 -13.58
CA GLU A 179 -21.12 -13.24 -13.09
C GLU A 179 -20.17 -13.76 -12.01
N ILE A 180 -20.51 -13.50 -10.75
CA ILE A 180 -19.87 -14.14 -9.62
C ILE A 180 -20.34 -15.58 -9.62
N HIS A 181 -19.60 -16.45 -10.30
CA HIS A 181 -19.81 -17.88 -10.21
C HIS A 181 -19.34 -18.34 -8.82
N ILE A 182 -20.30 -18.49 -7.90
CA ILE A 182 -20.06 -19.15 -6.63
C ILE A 182 -19.82 -20.62 -6.95
N LEU A 183 -18.57 -21.06 -6.88
CA LEU A 183 -18.24 -22.48 -6.95
C LEU A 183 -18.76 -23.13 -5.65
N GLU A 184 -19.90 -23.80 -5.74
CA GLU A 184 -20.37 -24.65 -4.65
C GLU A 184 -19.39 -25.83 -4.50
N ALA A 185 -18.86 -26.02 -3.29
CA ALA A 185 -17.99 -27.14 -3.00
C ALA A 185 -18.81 -28.44 -3.00
N GLY A 186 -18.80 -29.14 -4.14
CA GLY A 186 -19.39 -30.47 -4.27
C GLY A 186 -19.90 -30.77 -5.67
N VAL A 187 -19.02 -31.22 -6.56
CA VAL A 187 -19.43 -32.18 -7.60
C VAL A 187 -18.88 -33.53 -7.17
N LYS A 188 -19.74 -34.31 -6.51
CA LYS A 188 -19.68 -35.76 -6.62
C LYS A 188 -20.37 -36.12 -7.93
N GLU A 189 -19.60 -36.55 -8.92
CA GLU A 189 -19.63 -37.90 -9.51
C GLU A 189 -18.52 -38.03 -10.55
#